data_AF-A0A4Q3RPD2-F1
#
_entry.id   AF-A0A4Q3RPD2-F1
#
_cell.length_a   1.000
_cell.length_b   1.000
_cell.length_c   1.000
_cell.angle_alpha   90.00
_cell.angle_beta   90.00
_cell.angle_gamma   90.00
#
_symmetry.space_group_name_H-M   'P 1'
#
loop_
_entity.id
_entity.type
_entity.pdbx_description
1 polymer ?
#
loop_
_entity_poly.entity_id
_entity_poly.type
_entity_poly.pdbx_seq_one_letter_code
_entity_poly.pdbx_strand_id
1 'polypeptide(L)'
;TNFIPVRDFEKVEKPGENIVLYKNEPKKMGKYTVTYVSDTTVAPNTYYKLNFKVINEAGEVKENFDLNPNIQANDKMGLIASPDTKHYLTSDVYTHITSAPATKESDHEPHEGHSDDENYKAPRIVEVKAGDTVHVTGAILTVKSLNASPVVKDIVITKQDLAVGLPLELDQNGKIFTAEPIYLVKGNNTFDFARKLEELGMKFRFTKINPEKGTYELQIYEKPQQAKDWVVFKAIEFPFINLYWAGSIFMVIGFLMSIFRRRKDIKPTA
;
A
#
# COMPACT_ATOMS: atom_id res chain seq x y z
N THR A 1 17.65 9.01 31.57
CA THR A 1 16.76 8.24 30.66
C THR A 1 17.57 7.09 30.11
N ASN A 2 17.32 5.88 30.62
CA ASN A 2 18.12 4.69 30.35
C ASN A 2 17.76 4.17 28.95
N PHE A 3 18.57 4.53 27.96
CA PHE A 3 18.48 3.96 26.62
C PHE A 3 19.17 2.61 26.66
N ILE A 4 18.39 1.53 26.63
CA ILE A 4 18.91 0.17 26.48
C ILE A 4 18.92 -0.09 24.96
N PRO A 5 20.07 -0.01 24.27
CA PRO A 5 20.13 -0.42 22.88
C PRO A 5 19.95 -1.94 22.83
N VAL A 6 18.83 -2.40 22.26
CA VAL A 6 18.57 -3.82 22.00
C VAL A 6 19.45 -4.24 20.81
N ARG A 7 20.74 -4.45 21.09
CA ARG A 7 21.80 -4.59 20.07
C ARG A 7 21.94 -6.00 19.48
N ASP A 8 20.90 -6.82 19.56
CA ASP A 8 20.98 -8.23 19.15
C ASP A 8 19.81 -8.76 18.30
N PHE A 9 18.83 -7.94 17.90
CA PHE A 9 17.79 -8.37 16.95
C PHE A 9 18.17 -8.21 15.48
N GLU A 10 19.22 -7.45 15.15
CA GLU A 10 19.65 -7.25 13.75
C GLU A 10 20.56 -8.35 13.20
N LYS A 11 20.92 -9.38 13.98
CA LYS A 11 21.97 -10.35 13.62
C LYS A 11 21.49 -11.68 13.01
N VAL A 12 20.19 -11.87 12.76
CA VAL A 12 19.68 -13.16 12.25
C VAL A 12 19.13 -13.08 10.82
N GLU A 13 18.92 -11.90 10.25
CA GLU A 13 18.50 -11.79 8.86
C GLU A 13 19.71 -11.60 7.94
N LYS A 14 20.03 -12.63 7.15
CA LYS A 14 21.00 -12.48 6.07
C LYS A 14 20.42 -11.51 5.04
N PRO A 15 21.17 -10.47 4.62
CA PRO A 15 20.74 -9.59 3.54
C PRO A 15 20.46 -10.42 2.28
N GLY A 16 19.19 -10.47 1.86
CA GLY A 16 18.74 -11.24 0.68
C GLY A 16 17.70 -12.33 0.92
N GLU A 17 17.32 -12.61 2.18
CA GLU A 17 16.28 -13.61 2.47
C GLU A 17 14.84 -13.08 2.36
N ASN A 18 14.66 -11.77 2.53
CA ASN A 18 13.36 -11.10 2.46
C ASN A 18 13.11 -10.55 1.05
N ILE A 19 11.98 -10.92 0.45
CA ILE A 19 11.62 -10.52 -0.90
C ILE A 19 10.39 -9.63 -0.87
N VAL A 20 10.53 -8.42 -1.42
CA VAL A 20 9.41 -7.54 -1.73
C VAL A 20 8.71 -8.04 -2.99
N LEU A 21 7.39 -8.19 -2.91
CA LEU A 21 6.48 -8.38 -4.04
C LEU A 21 5.50 -7.21 -4.11
N TYR A 22 5.27 -6.72 -5.32
CA TYR A 22 4.15 -5.85 -5.62
C TYR A 22 3.00 -6.72 -6.18
N LYS A 23 1.76 -6.31 -5.90
CA LYS A 23 0.57 -7.05 -6.32
C LYS A 23 0.54 -7.21 -7.84
N ASN A 24 0.25 -8.44 -8.28
CA ASN A 24 0.24 -8.89 -9.67
C ASN A 24 1.59 -8.78 -10.41
N GLU A 25 2.70 -8.53 -9.71
CA GLU A 25 4.04 -8.52 -10.30
C GLU A 25 4.77 -9.84 -9.96
N PRO A 26 5.00 -10.73 -10.94
CA PRO A 26 5.70 -11.99 -10.70
C PRO A 26 7.20 -11.76 -10.48
N LYS A 27 7.78 -12.44 -9.50
CA LYS A 27 9.20 -12.38 -9.18
C LYS A 27 9.81 -13.78 -9.09
N LYS A 28 10.95 -13.97 -9.73
CA LYS A 28 11.67 -15.25 -9.72
C LYS A 28 12.50 -15.38 -8.43
N MET A 29 12.35 -16.51 -7.74
CA MET A 29 13.07 -16.90 -6.53
C MET A 29 13.50 -18.36 -6.65
N GLY A 30 14.76 -18.59 -7.00
CA GLY A 30 15.28 -19.92 -7.29
C GLY A 30 14.53 -20.58 -8.45
N LYS A 31 13.95 -21.76 -8.20
CA LYS A 31 13.12 -22.51 -9.17
C LYS A 31 11.67 -22.03 -9.24
N TYR A 32 11.22 -21.19 -8.31
CA TYR A 32 9.85 -20.71 -8.22
C TYR A 32 9.72 -19.30 -8.80
N THR A 33 8.59 -19.02 -9.44
CA THR A 33 8.10 -17.69 -9.77
C THR A 33 6.95 -17.41 -8.82
N VAL A 34 7.10 -16.41 -7.96
CA VAL A 34 6.13 -16.06 -6.92
C VAL A 34 5.39 -14.80 -7.32
N THR A 35 4.07 -14.80 -7.19
CA THR A 35 3.21 -13.65 -7.49
C THR A 35 2.31 -13.37 -6.30
N TYR A 36 2.27 -12.13 -5.85
CA TYR A 36 1.27 -11.69 -4.87
C TYR A 36 -0.05 -11.42 -5.60
N VAL A 37 -1.06 -12.27 -5.34
CA VAL A 37 -2.34 -12.25 -6.08
C VAL A 37 -3.35 -11.32 -5.39
N SER A 38 -3.61 -11.57 -4.12
CA SER A 38 -4.65 -10.87 -3.36
C SER A 38 -4.44 -10.99 -1.87
N ASP A 39 -5.00 -10.05 -1.14
CA ASP A 39 -5.12 -10.03 0.30
C ASP A 39 -6.59 -10.16 0.70
N THR A 40 -6.87 -10.82 1.81
CA THR A 40 -8.22 -10.91 2.38
C THR A 40 -8.14 -10.72 3.89
N THR A 41 -8.76 -9.66 4.38
CA THR A 41 -8.85 -9.37 5.81
C THR A 41 -10.10 -9.99 6.38
N VAL A 42 -9.93 -10.95 7.29
CA VAL A 42 -10.97 -11.50 8.15
C VAL A 42 -10.52 -11.24 9.59
N ALA A 43 -10.94 -10.09 10.13
CA ALA A 43 -10.46 -9.57 11.40
C ALA A 43 -10.44 -10.65 12.50
N PRO A 44 -9.35 -10.79 13.27
CA PRO A 44 -8.16 -9.92 13.29
C PRO A 44 -7.05 -10.31 12.27
N ASN A 45 -7.30 -11.30 11.39
CA ASN A 45 -6.29 -11.84 10.47
C ASN A 45 -6.38 -11.21 9.08
N THR A 46 -5.23 -10.90 8.49
CA THR A 46 -5.11 -10.60 7.06
C THR A 46 -4.33 -11.72 6.38
N TYR A 47 -4.98 -12.42 5.46
CA TYR A 47 -4.40 -13.51 4.67
C TYR A 47 -3.82 -12.96 3.37
N TYR A 48 -2.58 -13.33 3.04
CA TYR A 48 -1.92 -12.92 1.80
C TYR A 48 -1.79 -14.12 0.86
N LYS A 49 -2.51 -14.08 -0.26
CA LYS A 49 -2.45 -15.13 -1.28
C LYS A 49 -1.23 -14.95 -2.17
N LEU A 50 -0.26 -15.84 -1.97
CA LEU A 50 0.96 -15.93 -2.76
C LEU A 50 0.89 -17.15 -3.68
N ASN A 51 0.98 -16.92 -4.98
CA ASN A 51 0.97 -17.98 -5.98
C ASN A 51 2.41 -18.34 -6.38
N PHE A 52 2.76 -19.62 -6.26
CA PHE A 52 4.06 -20.18 -6.62
C PHE A 52 3.93 -21.02 -7.88
N LYS A 53 4.77 -20.74 -8.88
CA LYS A 53 4.86 -21.51 -10.13
C LYS A 53 6.27 -22.01 -10.38
N VAL A 54 6.43 -23.25 -10.80
CA VAL A 54 7.70 -23.76 -11.35
C VAL A 54 7.55 -23.82 -12.86
N ILE A 55 8.41 -23.08 -13.57
CA ILE A 55 8.39 -23.00 -15.04
C ILE A 55 9.65 -23.70 -15.55
N ASN A 56 9.47 -24.66 -16.47
CA ASN A 56 10.59 -25.37 -17.11
C ASN A 56 11.27 -24.49 -18.18
N GLU A 57 12.42 -24.92 -18.70
CA GLU A 57 13.13 -24.23 -19.78
C GLU A 57 12.29 -24.05 -21.06
N ALA A 58 11.29 -24.92 -21.28
CA ALA A 58 10.33 -24.84 -22.38
C ALA A 58 9.18 -23.84 -22.15
N GLY A 59 9.13 -23.16 -20.99
CA GLY A 59 8.05 -22.22 -20.64
C GLY A 59 6.78 -22.86 -20.08
N GLU A 60 6.75 -24.19 -19.93
CA GLU A 60 5.61 -24.92 -19.37
C GLU A 60 5.58 -24.85 -17.84
N VAL A 61 4.38 -24.71 -17.28
CA VAL A 61 4.16 -24.69 -15.82
C VAL A 61 4.13 -26.13 -15.31
N LYS A 62 5.19 -26.54 -14.62
CA LYS A 62 5.32 -27.87 -14.02
C LYS A 62 4.53 -27.98 -12.71
N GLU A 63 4.55 -26.92 -11.91
CA GLU A 63 3.87 -26.87 -10.62
C GLU A 63 3.22 -25.50 -10.43
N ASN A 64 2.06 -25.50 -9.78
CA ASN A 64 1.29 -24.31 -9.46
C ASN A 64 0.55 -24.54 -8.14
N PHE A 65 0.86 -23.75 -7.12
CA PHE A 65 0.22 -23.84 -5.82
C PHE A 65 0.12 -22.47 -5.15
N ASP A 66 -0.86 -22.33 -4.26
CA ASP A 66 -1.08 -21.12 -3.48
C ASP A 66 -0.68 -21.35 -2.02
N LEU A 67 -0.02 -20.37 -1.41
CA LEU A 67 0.21 -20.29 0.04
C LEU A 67 -0.44 -19.01 0.56
N ASN A 68 -1.05 -19.11 1.74
CA ASN A 68 -1.84 -18.05 2.35
C ASN A 68 -1.35 -17.75 3.79
N PRO A 69 -0.09 -17.34 3.97
CA PRO A 69 0.36 -16.87 5.28
C PRO A 69 -0.51 -15.70 5.73
N ASN A 70 -0.68 -15.55 7.04
CA ASN A 70 -1.49 -14.48 7.60
C ASN A 70 -0.68 -13.59 8.53
N ILE A 71 -1.19 -12.37 8.75
CA ILE A 71 -0.69 -11.48 9.79
C ILE A 71 -1.85 -11.02 10.66
N GLN A 72 -1.56 -10.73 11.92
CA GLN A 72 -2.43 -10.05 12.85
C GLN A 72 -1.69 -8.81 13.34
N ALA A 73 -2.33 -7.65 13.24
CA ALA A 73 -1.82 -6.44 13.86
C ALA A 73 -2.27 -6.40 15.32
N ASN A 74 -1.33 -6.27 16.25
CA ASN A 74 -1.61 -6.08 17.67
C ASN A 74 -0.87 -4.84 18.17
N ASP A 75 -1.62 -3.88 18.71
CA ASP A 75 -1.09 -2.58 19.18
C ASP A 75 0.02 -2.71 20.23
N LYS A 76 0.06 -3.82 20.98
CA LYS A 76 1.04 -4.05 22.06
C LYS A 76 2.23 -4.90 21.64
N MET A 77 2.07 -5.83 20.68
CA MET A 77 3.09 -6.80 20.29
C MET A 77 3.64 -6.59 18.87
N GLY A 78 3.09 -5.64 18.11
CA GLY A 78 3.45 -5.44 16.71
C GLY A 78 2.75 -6.43 15.77
N LEU A 79 3.34 -6.67 14.60
CA LEU A 79 2.81 -7.60 13.60
C LEU A 79 3.13 -9.05 14.01
N ILE A 80 2.08 -9.82 14.30
CA ILE A 80 2.17 -11.26 14.55
C ILE A 80 1.88 -11.96 13.22
N ALA A 81 2.91 -12.56 12.61
CA ALA A 81 2.74 -13.25 11.34
C ALA A 81 2.72 -14.77 11.53
N SER A 82 1.68 -15.44 11.01
CA SER A 82 1.59 -16.90 10.97
C SER A 82 2.00 -17.40 9.59
N PRO A 83 2.94 -18.33 9.52
CA PRO A 83 3.38 -18.91 8.26
C PRO A 83 2.33 -19.85 7.65
N ASP A 84 2.51 -20.14 6.37
CA ASP A 84 1.84 -21.24 5.68
C ASP A 84 2.89 -22.13 5.01
N THR A 85 2.61 -23.44 4.95
CA THR A 85 3.59 -24.44 4.48
C THR A 85 2.96 -25.38 3.46
N LYS A 86 3.61 -25.53 2.31
CA LYS A 86 3.27 -26.58 1.34
C LYS A 86 4.14 -27.80 1.63
N HIS A 87 3.49 -28.90 2.03
CA HIS A 87 4.17 -30.17 2.23
C HIS A 87 4.34 -30.93 0.91
N TYR A 88 5.55 -31.43 0.66
CA TYR A 88 5.83 -32.44 -0.36
C TYR A 88 6.37 -33.71 0.29
N LEU A 89 6.47 -34.77 -0.50
CA LEU A 89 7.05 -36.02 -0.03
C LEU A 89 8.52 -35.88 0.38
N THR A 90 9.27 -35.00 -0.30
CA THR A 90 10.73 -34.84 -0.11
C THR A 90 11.16 -33.49 0.44
N SER A 91 10.31 -32.47 0.41
CA SER A 91 10.63 -31.13 0.91
C SER A 91 9.37 -30.40 1.36
N ASP A 92 9.53 -29.43 2.24
CA ASP A 92 8.45 -28.52 2.62
C ASP A 92 8.82 -27.10 2.24
N VAL A 93 7.88 -26.36 1.66
CA VAL A 93 8.04 -24.95 1.33
C VAL A 93 7.31 -24.13 2.39
N TYR A 94 8.09 -23.60 3.33
CA TYR A 94 7.62 -22.72 4.40
C TYR A 94 7.60 -21.27 3.93
N THR A 95 6.49 -20.56 4.12
CA THR A 95 6.35 -19.16 3.72
C THR A 95 5.80 -18.32 4.86
N HIS A 96 6.39 -17.14 5.08
CA HIS A 96 6.01 -16.23 6.15
C HIS A 96 6.10 -14.78 5.68
N ILE A 97 5.16 -13.94 6.13
CA ILE A 97 5.19 -12.50 5.86
C ILE A 97 6.02 -11.80 6.93
N THR A 98 7.10 -11.15 6.53
CA THR A 98 7.95 -10.39 7.46
C THR A 98 7.47 -8.95 7.62
N SER A 99 6.87 -8.38 6.58
CA SER A 99 6.28 -7.05 6.64
C SER A 99 5.17 -6.90 5.60
N ALA A 100 4.15 -6.15 5.96
CA ALA A 100 3.09 -5.73 5.07
C ALA A 100 2.66 -4.32 5.46
N PRO A 101 2.02 -3.55 4.55
CA PRO A 101 1.38 -2.30 4.93
C PRO A 101 0.50 -2.56 6.15
N ALA A 102 0.66 -1.72 7.19
CA ALA A 102 -0.23 -1.73 8.34
C ALA A 102 -1.65 -1.74 7.76
N THR A 103 -2.43 -2.72 8.23
CA THR A 103 -3.79 -3.04 7.81
C THR A 103 -4.42 -1.79 7.23
N LYS A 104 -4.80 -1.83 5.94
CA LYS A 104 -5.67 -0.80 5.36
C LYS A 104 -6.74 -0.58 6.41
N GLU A 105 -6.65 0.51 7.16
CA GLU A 105 -7.69 0.88 8.09
C GLU A 105 -8.91 0.88 7.20
N SER A 106 -9.77 -0.09 7.51
CA SER A 106 -11.05 -0.32 6.88
C SER A 106 -11.56 1.02 6.41
N ASP A 107 -11.76 1.16 5.09
CA ASP A 107 -12.53 2.24 4.49
C ASP A 107 -13.52 2.69 5.54
N HIS A 108 -13.28 3.86 6.13
CA HIS A 108 -14.11 4.36 7.20
C HIS A 108 -15.54 4.27 6.66
N GLU A 109 -16.36 3.40 7.29
CA GLU A 109 -17.80 3.31 7.04
C GLU A 109 -18.31 4.73 6.85
N PRO A 110 -18.97 5.10 5.75
CA PRO A 110 -19.28 6.49 5.47
C PRO A 110 -20.18 7.04 6.58
N HIS A 111 -19.61 7.81 7.50
CA HIS A 111 -20.37 8.57 8.49
C HIS A 111 -20.68 9.93 7.89
N GLU A 112 -21.94 10.36 8.02
CA GLU A 112 -22.41 11.65 7.53
C GLU A 112 -21.62 12.78 8.23
N GLY A 113 -20.70 13.40 7.49
CA GLY A 113 -19.86 14.49 8.01
C GLY A 113 -18.59 14.80 7.21
N HIS A 114 -18.20 13.96 6.24
CA HIS A 114 -16.96 14.19 5.49
C HIS A 114 -17.00 15.49 4.69
N SER A 115 -15.99 16.34 4.91
CA SER A 115 -15.65 17.40 3.97
C SER A 115 -15.01 16.76 2.72
N ASP A 116 -15.31 17.27 1.52
CA ASP A 116 -14.85 16.75 0.22
C ASP A 116 -13.29 16.78 0.05
N ASP A 117 -12.58 17.24 1.09
CA ASP A 117 -11.12 17.40 1.17
C ASP A 117 -10.39 16.25 1.90
N GLU A 118 -11.09 15.38 2.62
CA GLU A 118 -10.45 14.30 3.41
C GLU A 118 -9.79 13.19 2.57
N ASN A 119 -10.19 13.08 1.30
CA ASN A 119 -9.61 12.12 0.36
C ASN A 119 -8.32 12.62 -0.32
N TYR A 120 -7.81 13.79 0.04
CA TYR A 120 -6.64 14.41 -0.58
C TYR A 120 -5.47 14.52 0.40
N LYS A 121 -4.24 14.45 -0.12
CA LYS A 121 -3.05 14.81 0.67
C LYS A 121 -3.11 16.28 1.08
N ALA A 122 -2.32 16.65 2.10
CA ALA A 122 -2.14 18.05 2.49
C ALA A 122 -1.83 18.92 1.25
N PRO A 123 -2.54 20.06 1.05
CA PRO A 123 -2.44 20.83 -0.17
C PRO A 123 -1.03 21.40 -0.32
N ARG A 124 -0.47 21.26 -1.53
CA ARG A 124 0.78 21.94 -1.87
C ARG A 124 0.43 23.36 -2.32
N ILE A 125 0.81 24.34 -1.51
CA ILE A 125 0.64 25.76 -1.80
C ILE A 125 1.83 26.21 -2.65
N VAL A 126 1.58 26.72 -3.85
CA VAL A 126 2.61 27.23 -4.76
C VAL A 126 2.28 28.66 -5.18
N GLU A 127 3.29 29.53 -5.22
CA GLU A 127 3.18 30.82 -5.89
C GLU A 127 3.63 30.67 -7.34
N VAL A 128 2.76 31.02 -8.28
CA VAL A 128 2.98 30.85 -9.72
C VAL A 128 2.73 32.15 -10.48
N LYS A 129 3.34 32.29 -11.65
CA LYS A 129 3.06 33.34 -12.64
C LYS A 129 2.49 32.75 -13.92
N ALA A 130 1.88 33.60 -14.75
CA ALA A 130 1.44 33.18 -16.07
C ALA A 130 2.65 32.72 -16.90
N GLY A 131 2.56 31.51 -17.48
CA GLY A 131 3.64 30.86 -18.22
C GLY A 131 4.47 29.87 -17.40
N ASP A 132 4.32 29.84 -16.08
CA ASP A 132 5.08 28.90 -15.24
C ASP A 132 4.60 27.46 -15.39
N THR A 133 5.53 26.53 -15.17
CA THR A 133 5.27 25.10 -15.16
C THR A 133 5.55 24.50 -13.78
N VAL A 134 4.62 23.71 -13.28
CA VAL A 134 4.71 23.04 -11.98
C VAL A 134 4.62 21.53 -12.18
N HIS A 135 5.58 20.78 -11.65
CA HIS A 135 5.52 19.31 -11.69
C HIS A 135 4.52 18.80 -10.64
N VAL A 136 3.51 18.09 -11.08
CA VAL A 136 2.50 17.43 -10.25
C VAL A 136 2.62 15.91 -10.43
N THR A 137 2.02 15.14 -9.54
CA THR A 137 2.14 13.68 -9.51
C THR A 137 1.62 13.06 -10.81
N GLY A 138 2.53 12.70 -11.71
CA GLY A 138 2.21 12.07 -13.00
C GLY A 138 1.76 13.03 -14.11
N ALA A 139 1.90 14.35 -13.95
CA ALA A 139 1.63 15.32 -15.01
C ALA A 139 2.47 16.61 -14.88
N ILE A 140 2.59 17.38 -15.96
CA ILE A 140 3.17 18.72 -15.94
C ILE A 140 2.03 19.72 -16.03
N LEU A 141 1.89 20.56 -15.01
CA LEU A 141 0.92 21.65 -14.96
C LEU A 141 1.54 22.90 -15.59
N THR A 142 0.89 23.48 -16.59
CA THR A 142 1.26 24.77 -17.20
C THR A 142 0.20 25.81 -16.87
N VAL A 143 0.64 26.93 -16.30
CA VAL A 143 -0.22 28.05 -15.93
C VAL A 143 -0.37 28.98 -17.13
N LYS A 144 -1.59 29.21 -17.60
CA LYS A 144 -1.87 30.14 -18.70
C LYS A 144 -2.11 31.56 -18.17
N SER A 145 -2.26 32.50 -19.11
CA SER A 145 -2.67 33.86 -18.83
C SER A 145 -4.05 33.89 -18.15
N LEU A 146 -4.21 34.81 -17.19
CA LEU A 146 -5.46 34.98 -16.45
C LEU A 146 -6.64 35.26 -17.38
N ASN A 147 -7.77 34.65 -17.06
CA ASN A 147 -9.05 34.97 -17.67
C ASN A 147 -9.78 36.02 -16.83
N ALA A 148 -9.90 37.25 -17.33
CA ALA A 148 -10.55 38.37 -16.63
C ALA A 148 -12.09 38.35 -16.73
N SER A 149 -12.67 37.36 -17.41
CA SER A 149 -14.13 37.20 -17.53
C SER A 149 -14.51 35.72 -17.46
N PRO A 150 -14.23 35.05 -16.34
CA PRO A 150 -14.56 33.63 -16.18
C PRO A 150 -16.07 33.43 -16.05
N VAL A 151 -16.58 32.34 -16.62
CA VAL A 151 -17.99 31.96 -16.49
C VAL A 151 -18.16 31.14 -15.21
N VAL A 152 -18.73 31.75 -14.17
CA VAL A 152 -19.12 31.04 -12.95
C VAL A 152 -20.55 30.56 -13.10
N LYS A 153 -20.80 29.25 -12.93
CA LYS A 153 -22.16 28.71 -12.92
C LYS A 153 -22.95 29.35 -11.77
N ASP A 154 -24.16 29.80 -12.08
CA ASP A 154 -25.15 30.30 -11.13
C ASP A 154 -24.79 31.60 -10.38
N ILE A 155 -23.78 32.35 -10.84
CA ILE A 155 -23.41 33.66 -10.29
C ILE A 155 -23.32 34.71 -11.39
N VAL A 156 -24.20 35.71 -11.30
CA VAL A 156 -24.11 36.91 -12.17
C VAL A 156 -23.03 37.83 -11.60
N ILE A 157 -21.92 37.96 -12.35
CA ILE A 157 -20.84 38.89 -12.03
C ILE A 157 -21.29 40.29 -12.45
N THR A 158 -21.41 41.20 -11.49
CA THR A 158 -21.76 42.61 -11.77
C THR A 158 -20.50 43.44 -12.04
N LYS A 159 -20.63 44.64 -12.61
CA LYS A 159 -19.48 45.52 -12.95
C LYS A 159 -18.64 45.97 -11.73
N GLN A 160 -19.13 45.77 -10.51
CA GLN A 160 -18.43 46.07 -9.26
C GLN A 160 -17.71 44.84 -8.68
N ASP A 161 -17.93 43.65 -9.24
CA ASP A 161 -17.30 42.41 -8.81
C ASP A 161 -16.08 42.12 -9.71
N LEU A 162 -14.99 41.64 -9.12
CA LEU A 162 -13.80 41.22 -9.86
C LEU A 162 -13.73 39.70 -9.86
N ALA A 163 -13.91 39.08 -11.03
CA ALA A 163 -13.76 37.64 -11.19
C ALA A 163 -12.54 37.34 -12.08
N VAL A 164 -11.68 36.45 -11.61
CA VAL A 164 -10.46 36.05 -12.32
C VAL A 164 -10.37 34.53 -12.35
N GLY A 165 -10.37 33.96 -13.55
CA GLY A 165 -10.06 32.54 -13.79
C GLY A 165 -8.58 32.35 -13.99
N LEU A 166 -8.05 31.24 -13.49
CA LEU A 166 -6.68 30.80 -13.76
C LEU A 166 -6.73 29.54 -14.63
N PRO A 167 -6.61 29.65 -15.97
CA PRO A 167 -6.63 28.47 -16.82
C PRO A 167 -5.33 27.67 -16.64
N LEU A 168 -5.50 26.38 -16.42
CA LEU A 168 -4.46 25.40 -16.16
C LEU A 168 -4.54 24.30 -17.23
N GLU A 169 -3.41 24.00 -17.84
CA GLU A 169 -3.25 22.84 -18.72
C GLU A 169 -2.38 21.80 -18.01
N LEU A 170 -2.83 20.54 -17.99
CA LEU A 170 -2.07 19.42 -17.47
C LEU A 170 -1.76 18.46 -18.61
N ASP A 171 -0.46 18.24 -18.85
CA ASP A 171 0.01 17.21 -19.77
C ASP A 171 0.37 15.95 -18.99
N GLN A 172 -0.39 14.87 -19.22
CA GLN A 172 -0.08 13.53 -18.74
C GLN A 172 0.25 12.64 -19.95
N ASN A 173 1.53 12.40 -20.19
CA ASN A 173 2.04 11.54 -21.26
C ASN A 173 1.42 11.84 -22.65
N GLY A 174 1.20 13.12 -22.97
CA GLY A 174 0.62 13.58 -24.24
C GLY A 174 -0.90 13.74 -24.23
N LYS A 175 -1.60 13.37 -23.16
CA LYS A 175 -3.03 13.69 -22.98
C LYS A 175 -3.16 15.00 -22.20
N ILE A 176 -3.79 15.99 -22.82
CA ILE A 176 -3.98 17.32 -22.24
C ILE A 176 -5.32 17.38 -21.51
N PHE A 177 -5.28 17.85 -20.26
CA PHE A 177 -6.45 18.13 -19.43
C PHE A 177 -6.49 19.60 -19.05
N THR A 178 -7.68 20.19 -19.03
CA THR A 178 -7.86 21.62 -18.71
C THR A 178 -8.65 21.81 -17.42
N ALA A 179 -8.16 22.66 -16.53
CA ALA A 179 -8.89 23.10 -15.34
C ALA A 179 -8.84 24.62 -15.24
N GLU A 180 -9.92 25.24 -14.76
CA GLU A 180 -9.95 26.69 -14.53
C GLU A 180 -10.58 26.95 -13.16
N PRO A 181 -9.79 26.96 -12.06
CA PRO A 181 -10.25 27.50 -10.79
C PRO A 181 -10.48 29.01 -10.90
N ILE A 182 -11.48 29.50 -10.16
CA ILE A 182 -11.92 30.89 -10.24
C ILE A 182 -11.78 31.55 -8.88
N TYR A 183 -11.27 32.78 -8.88
CA TYR A 183 -11.21 33.66 -7.72
C TYR A 183 -12.12 34.87 -7.95
N LEU A 184 -13.06 35.10 -7.04
CA LEU A 184 -14.08 36.14 -7.12
C LEU A 184 -13.99 37.07 -5.91
N VAL A 185 -13.88 38.36 -6.16
CA VAL A 185 -13.98 39.41 -5.16
C VAL A 185 -15.31 40.13 -5.34
N LYS A 186 -16.19 40.04 -4.34
CA LYS A 186 -17.52 40.66 -4.33
C LYS A 186 -17.68 41.52 -3.10
N GLY A 187 -17.62 42.84 -3.28
CA GLY A 187 -17.59 43.81 -2.19
C GLY A 187 -16.35 43.61 -1.30
N ASN A 188 -16.56 43.29 -0.02
CA ASN A 188 -15.48 43.03 0.94
C ASN A 188 -15.20 41.54 1.16
N ASN A 189 -15.87 40.65 0.40
CA ASN A 189 -15.73 39.21 0.53
C ASN A 189 -14.97 38.62 -0.67
N THR A 190 -14.15 37.63 -0.39
CA THR A 190 -13.43 36.86 -1.41
C THR A 190 -13.96 35.43 -1.41
N PHE A 191 -14.25 34.93 -2.60
CA PHE A 191 -14.72 33.58 -2.85
C PHE A 191 -13.75 32.90 -3.79
N ASP A 192 -13.48 31.63 -3.54
CA ASP A 192 -12.69 30.80 -4.43
C ASP A 192 -13.51 29.57 -4.83
N PHE A 193 -13.43 29.22 -6.11
CA PHE A 193 -14.12 28.09 -6.69
C PHE A 193 -13.08 27.12 -7.21
N ALA A 194 -12.84 26.08 -6.42
CA ALA A 194 -11.90 25.04 -6.79
C ALA A 194 -12.42 24.22 -7.98
N ARG A 195 -11.50 23.76 -8.84
CA ARG A 195 -11.80 22.85 -9.94
C ARG A 195 -11.23 21.47 -9.67
N LYS A 196 -12.10 20.46 -9.70
CA LYS A 196 -11.75 19.04 -9.56
C LYS A 196 -11.58 18.41 -10.94
N LEU A 197 -10.48 17.71 -11.15
CA LEU A 197 -10.24 16.84 -12.29
C LEU A 197 -10.30 15.40 -11.79
N GLU A 198 -11.47 14.77 -11.93
CA GLU A 198 -11.70 13.40 -11.44
C GLU A 198 -10.80 12.38 -12.14
N GLU A 199 -10.55 12.55 -13.45
CA GLU A 199 -9.67 11.68 -14.25
C GLU A 199 -8.23 11.62 -13.70
N LEU A 200 -7.75 12.72 -13.12
CA LEU A 200 -6.41 12.79 -12.52
C LEU A 200 -6.42 12.64 -11.00
N GLY A 201 -7.61 12.60 -10.38
CA GLY A 201 -7.73 12.65 -8.93
C GLY A 201 -7.11 13.92 -8.33
N MET A 202 -7.18 15.05 -9.04
CA MET A 202 -6.58 16.32 -8.59
C MET A 202 -7.66 17.37 -8.37
N LYS A 203 -7.41 18.30 -7.45
CA LYS A 203 -8.24 19.48 -7.21
C LYS A 203 -7.33 20.71 -7.12
N PHE A 204 -7.71 21.77 -7.82
CA PHE A 204 -6.98 23.03 -7.90
C PHE A 204 -7.80 24.14 -7.27
N ARG A 205 -7.21 24.91 -6.36
CA ARG A 205 -7.88 26.02 -5.69
C ARG A 205 -7.03 27.27 -5.82
N PHE A 206 -7.62 28.31 -6.40
CA PHE A 206 -6.96 29.59 -6.61
C PHE A 206 -7.34 30.53 -5.46
N THR A 207 -6.43 30.73 -4.51
CA THR A 207 -6.76 31.32 -3.20
C THR A 207 -6.38 32.77 -3.06
N LYS A 208 -5.35 33.25 -3.76
CA LYS A 208 -4.85 34.60 -3.58
C LYS A 208 -4.18 35.17 -4.82
N ILE A 209 -4.33 36.47 -5.00
CA ILE A 209 -3.63 37.27 -6.02
C ILE A 209 -2.73 38.26 -5.28
N ASN A 210 -1.45 38.34 -5.65
CA ASN A 210 -0.50 39.35 -5.18
C ASN A 210 -0.17 40.33 -6.32
N PRO A 211 -0.89 41.46 -6.45
CA PRO A 211 -0.72 42.39 -7.56
C PRO A 211 0.68 43.01 -7.62
N GLU A 212 1.33 43.26 -6.46
CA GLU A 212 2.66 43.88 -6.38
C GLU A 212 3.76 43.02 -7.02
N LYS A 213 3.66 41.70 -6.87
CA LYS A 213 4.64 40.73 -7.38
C LYS A 213 4.21 40.08 -8.69
N GLY A 214 2.96 40.28 -9.10
CA GLY A 214 2.32 39.57 -10.20
C GLY A 214 2.28 38.06 -9.99
N THR A 215 2.17 37.59 -8.73
CA THR A 215 2.10 36.16 -8.39
C THR A 215 0.70 35.75 -7.95
N TYR A 216 0.39 34.47 -8.18
CA TYR A 216 -0.88 33.84 -7.88
C TYR A 216 -0.63 32.67 -6.93
N GLU A 217 -1.41 32.57 -5.87
CA GLU A 217 -1.34 31.43 -4.96
C GLU A 217 -2.29 30.33 -5.45
N LEU A 218 -1.71 29.20 -5.81
CA LEU A 218 -2.43 28.01 -6.25
C LEU A 218 -2.21 26.90 -5.22
N GLN A 219 -3.31 26.37 -4.70
CA GLN A 219 -3.30 25.17 -3.87
C GLN A 219 -3.63 23.95 -4.72
N ILE A 220 -2.73 22.98 -4.70
CA ILE A 220 -2.84 21.73 -5.45
C ILE A 220 -3.13 20.61 -4.47
N TYR A 221 -4.27 19.98 -4.64
CA TYR A 221 -4.71 18.81 -3.90
C TYR A 221 -4.54 17.58 -4.80
N GLU A 222 -3.72 16.64 -4.38
CA GLU A 222 -3.50 15.39 -5.11
C GLU A 222 -4.07 14.25 -4.28
N LYS A 223 -4.90 13.40 -4.88
CA LYS A 223 -5.21 12.11 -4.27
C LYS A 223 -3.90 11.34 -4.10
N PRO A 224 -3.70 10.62 -2.99
CA PRO A 224 -2.58 9.70 -2.92
C PRO A 224 -2.68 8.75 -4.11
N GLN A 225 -1.65 8.72 -4.96
CA GLN A 225 -1.48 7.60 -5.89
C GLN A 225 -1.68 6.33 -5.08
N GLN A 226 -2.58 5.45 -5.52
CA GLN A 226 -2.76 4.15 -4.88
C GLN A 226 -1.36 3.52 -4.81
N ALA A 227 -0.78 3.51 -3.61
CA ALA A 227 0.49 2.87 -3.39
C ALA A 227 0.28 1.43 -3.84
N LYS A 228 1.15 0.93 -4.73
CA LYS A 228 1.05 -0.46 -5.16
C LYS A 228 1.04 -1.32 -3.91
N ASP A 229 -0.01 -2.12 -3.74
CA ASP A 229 -0.09 -3.09 -2.66
C ASP A 229 1.19 -3.92 -2.71
N TRP A 230 1.93 -3.95 -1.61
CA TRP A 230 3.19 -4.66 -1.51
C TRP A 230 3.19 -5.55 -0.29
N VAL A 231 4.00 -6.59 -0.34
CA VAL A 231 4.24 -7.49 0.79
C VAL A 231 5.70 -7.91 0.78
N VAL A 232 6.31 -7.98 1.96
CA VAL A 232 7.63 -8.58 2.15
C VAL A 232 7.42 -9.94 2.77
N PHE A 233 7.90 -10.96 2.07
CA PHE A 233 7.78 -12.33 2.52
C PHE A 233 9.13 -13.02 2.45
N LYS A 234 9.23 -14.10 3.22
CA LYS A 234 10.34 -15.04 3.22
C LYS A 234 9.78 -16.42 2.93
N ALA A 235 10.43 -17.13 2.00
CA ALA A 235 10.11 -18.53 1.73
C ALA A 235 11.37 -19.39 1.82
N ILE A 236 11.25 -20.52 2.51
CA ILE A 236 12.35 -21.44 2.83
C ILE A 236 11.93 -22.84 2.43
N GLU A 237 12.76 -23.54 1.66
CA GLU A 237 12.57 -24.95 1.33
C GLU A 237 13.38 -25.81 2.30
N PHE A 238 12.70 -26.63 3.12
CA PHE A 238 13.32 -27.58 4.03
C PHE A 238 13.36 -28.98 3.40
N PRO A 239 14.53 -29.45 2.93
CA PRO A 239 14.66 -30.80 2.39
C PRO A 239 14.57 -31.85 3.50
N PHE A 240 13.91 -32.97 3.22
CA PHE A 240 13.81 -34.16 4.09
C PHE A 240 13.24 -33.92 5.50
N ILE A 241 12.39 -32.90 5.70
CA ILE A 241 11.76 -32.66 7.00
C ILE A 241 10.86 -33.82 7.47
N ASN A 242 10.34 -34.63 6.55
CA ASN A 242 9.62 -35.85 6.87
C ASN A 242 10.49 -36.86 7.66
N LEU A 243 11.81 -36.86 7.47
CA LEU A 243 12.73 -37.70 8.26
C LEU A 243 12.78 -37.25 9.73
N TYR A 244 12.75 -35.93 9.97
CA TYR A 244 12.66 -35.37 11.32
C TYR A 244 11.35 -35.79 12.00
N TRP A 245 10.22 -35.68 11.30
CA TRP A 245 8.92 -36.13 11.81
C TRP A 245 8.89 -37.63 12.07
N ALA A 246 9.45 -38.45 11.16
CA ALA A 246 9.56 -39.89 11.37
C ALA A 246 10.36 -40.21 12.64
N GLY A 247 11.51 -39.56 12.86
CA GLY A 247 12.30 -39.71 14.08
C GLY A 247 11.52 -39.36 15.35
N SER A 248 10.79 -38.24 15.34
CA SER A 248 9.92 -37.84 16.47
C SER A 248 8.85 -38.90 16.77
N ILE A 249 8.18 -39.42 15.72
CA ILE A 249 7.18 -40.49 15.86
C ILE A 249 7.81 -41.76 16.46
N PHE A 250 8.99 -42.18 15.98
CA PHE A 250 9.70 -43.33 16.54
C PHE A 250 10.02 -43.15 18.03
N MET A 251 10.46 -41.96 18.44
CA MET A 251 10.73 -41.64 19.85
C MET A 251 9.46 -41.71 20.70
N VAL A 252 8.33 -41.16 20.21
CA VAL A 252 7.04 -41.23 20.91
C VAL A 252 6.56 -42.68 21.05
N ILE A 253 6.66 -43.48 19.99
CA ILE A 253 6.30 -44.91 20.03
C ILE A 253 7.19 -45.65 21.03
N GLY A 254 8.51 -45.44 21.00
CA GLY A 254 9.44 -46.05 21.96
C GLY A 254 9.13 -45.66 23.41
N PHE A 255 8.78 -44.39 23.63
CA PHE A 255 8.37 -43.89 24.94
C PHE A 255 7.07 -44.54 25.42
N LEU A 256 6.04 -44.65 24.57
CA LEU A 256 4.80 -45.34 24.89
C LEU A 256 5.03 -46.82 25.20
N MET A 257 5.84 -47.52 24.40
CA MET A 257 6.21 -48.91 24.67
C MET A 257 6.92 -49.08 26.02
N SER A 258 7.82 -48.16 26.38
CA SER A 258 8.51 -48.16 27.67
C SER A 258 7.52 -47.99 28.84
N ILE A 259 6.55 -47.08 28.72
CA ILE A 259 5.49 -46.91 29.73
C ILE A 259 4.65 -48.18 29.86
N PHE A 260 4.21 -48.78 28.76
CA PHE A 260 3.39 -49.99 28.79
C PHE A 260 4.14 -51.17 29.40
N ARG A 261 5.43 -51.33 29.09
CA ARG A 261 6.29 -52.36 29.69
C ARG A 261 6.44 -52.13 31.20
N ARG A 262 6.80 -50.91 31.61
CA ARG A 262 6.94 -50.55 33.02
C ARG A 262 5.65 -50.77 33.83
N ARG A 263 4.48 -50.47 33.26
CA ARG A 263 3.19 -50.74 33.92
C ARG A 263 2.91 -52.24 34.12
N LYS A 264 3.38 -53.11 33.22
CA LYS A 264 3.26 -54.57 33.39
C LYS A 264 4.20 -55.07 34.49
N ASP A 265 5.40 -54.51 34.57
CA ASP A 265 6.41 -54.89 35.57
C ASP A 265 6.06 -54.40 37.00
N ILE A 266 5.19 -53.39 37.14
CA ILE A 266 4.72 -52.84 38.44
C ILE A 266 3.52 -53.63 39.03
N LYS A 267 2.96 -54.62 38.32
CA LYS A 267 1.97 -55.51 38.95
C LYS A 267 2.67 -56.37 40.01
N PRO A 268 2.29 -56.30 41.29
CA PRO A 268 3.01 -57.01 42.35
C PRO A 268 2.83 -58.52 42.18
N THR A 269 3.92 -59.23 42.43
CA THR A 269 3.96 -60.60 42.93
C THR A 269 2.82 -60.81 43.93
N ALA A 270 1.95 -61.79 43.66
CA ALA A 270 0.97 -62.30 44.61
C ALA A 270 1.68 -62.96 45.80
#